data_AF-A0A3M1YS70-F1
#
_entry.id   AF-A0A3M1YS70-F1
#
_cell.length_a   1.000
_cell.length_b   1.000
_cell.length_c   1.000
_cell.angle_alpha   90.00
_cell.angle_beta   90.00
_cell.angle_gamma   90.00
#
_symmetry.space_group_name_H-M   'P 1'
#
loop_
_entity.id
_entity.type
_entity.pdbx_description
1 polymer ?
#
loop_
_entity_poly.entity_id
_entity_poly.type
_entity_poly.pdbx_seq_one_letter_code
_entity_poly.pdbx_strand_id
1 'polypeptide(L)'
;MSDKPDEEKYTYSLFEHADIALQVWKHVGVRGGHLLGHDMGDSVCTELLARHVQNILPGWFSGGFQSFTFTNGSMVVELAHLRIMQKVLLSPFGKWLGWLSTYPVFRHQVRSAHGNDTLGEQDIERLWENLTLQNGHRKNHLLIRYYKDRIRFERPRWLPALRLAGVPVHFCWGEDDQVAQMPMPHYLQKNYCPAATVTIMPGVGHFCQLGSPTLWVEKVGDFYKKIRT
;
A
#
# COMPACT_ATOMS: atom_id res chain seq x y z
N MET A 1 -7.84 16.17 0.22
CA MET A 1 -7.74 15.50 1.53
C MET A 1 -8.97 14.66 1.77
N SER A 2 -8.86 13.49 2.43
CA SER A 2 -9.99 12.60 2.72
C SER A 2 -10.57 12.81 4.12
N ASP A 3 -11.85 12.50 4.29
CA ASP A 3 -12.52 12.49 5.59
C ASP A 3 -12.00 11.38 6.53
N LYS A 4 -12.36 11.46 7.82
CA LYS A 4 -12.01 10.50 8.89
C LYS A 4 -13.27 9.96 9.60
N PRO A 5 -14.12 9.20 8.90
CA PRO A 5 -15.42 8.81 9.43
C PRO A 5 -15.34 7.86 10.64
N ASP A 6 -16.45 7.69 11.35
CA ASP A 6 -16.52 6.79 12.49
C ASP A 6 -16.76 5.33 12.11
N GLU A 7 -16.30 4.41 12.97
CA GLU A 7 -16.40 2.97 12.75
C GLU A 7 -17.85 2.43 12.77
N GLU A 8 -18.80 3.22 13.28
CA GLU A 8 -20.23 2.90 13.23
C GLU A 8 -20.77 2.87 11.79
N LYS A 9 -20.11 3.59 10.88
CA LYS A 9 -20.53 3.73 9.46
C LYS A 9 -19.55 3.07 8.49
N TYR A 10 -18.30 2.88 8.89
CA TYR A 10 -17.23 2.39 8.01
C TYR A 10 -16.44 1.27 8.68
N THR A 11 -16.27 0.17 7.95
CA THR A 11 -15.60 -1.03 8.44
C THR A 11 -14.08 -0.90 8.46
N TYR A 12 -13.52 0.00 7.63
CA TYR A 12 -12.08 0.11 7.37
C TYR A 12 -11.46 -1.18 6.80
N SER A 13 -12.29 -2.03 6.18
CA SER A 13 -11.83 -3.26 5.53
C SER A 13 -11.15 -2.96 4.20
N LEU A 14 -10.26 -3.86 3.75
CA LEU A 14 -9.63 -3.74 2.43
C LEU A 14 -10.64 -3.79 1.28
N PHE A 15 -11.77 -4.49 1.48
CA PHE A 15 -12.89 -4.50 0.54
C PHE A 15 -13.55 -3.13 0.42
N GLU A 16 -13.86 -2.51 1.55
CA GLU A 16 -14.45 -1.16 1.58
C GLU A 16 -13.49 -0.12 1.00
N HIS A 17 -12.18 -0.21 1.28
CA HIS A 17 -11.18 0.65 0.64
C HIS A 17 -11.14 0.48 -0.88
N ALA A 18 -11.27 -0.75 -1.40
CA ALA A 18 -11.36 -1.00 -2.83
C ALA A 18 -12.64 -0.42 -3.45
N ASP A 19 -13.78 -0.52 -2.74
CA ASP A 19 -15.04 0.08 -3.17
C ASP A 19 -14.95 1.61 -3.21
N ILE A 20 -14.38 2.23 -2.18
CA ILE A 20 -14.16 3.68 -2.12
C ILE A 20 -13.27 4.14 -3.27
N ALA A 21 -12.17 3.43 -3.56
CA ALA A 21 -11.30 3.75 -4.69
C ALA A 21 -12.05 3.75 -6.02
N LEU A 22 -12.86 2.70 -6.26
CA LEU A 22 -13.73 2.61 -7.44
C LEU A 22 -14.75 3.76 -7.50
N GLN A 23 -15.37 4.14 -6.38
CA GLN A 23 -16.32 5.27 -6.36
C GLN A 23 -15.64 6.61 -6.67
N VAL A 24 -14.45 6.84 -6.13
CA VAL A 24 -13.67 8.05 -6.43
C VAL A 24 -13.33 8.10 -7.92
N TRP A 25 -12.84 7.00 -8.49
CA TRP A 25 -12.52 6.91 -9.92
C TRP A 25 -13.73 7.14 -10.81
N LYS A 26 -14.89 6.56 -10.45
CA LYS A 26 -16.16 6.82 -11.14
C LYS A 26 -16.50 8.31 -11.12
N HIS A 27 -16.38 8.95 -9.97
CA HIS A 27 -16.70 10.37 -9.80
C HIS A 27 -15.81 11.27 -10.66
N VAL A 28 -14.51 10.96 -10.77
CA VAL A 28 -13.57 11.74 -11.60
C VAL A 28 -13.50 11.28 -13.07
N GLY A 29 -14.33 10.32 -13.48
CA GLY A 29 -14.40 9.85 -14.87
C GLY A 29 -13.27 8.90 -15.31
N VAL A 30 -12.50 8.33 -14.38
CA VAL A 30 -11.47 7.32 -14.68
C VAL A 30 -12.16 5.99 -14.98
N ARG A 31 -12.01 5.47 -16.20
CA ARG A 31 -12.68 4.24 -16.65
C ARG A 31 -11.74 3.03 -16.74
N GLY A 32 -10.46 3.21 -16.50
CA GLY A 32 -9.42 2.19 -16.63
C GLY A 32 -8.03 2.82 -16.57
N GLY A 33 -6.99 1.99 -16.53
CA GLY A 33 -5.60 2.45 -16.53
C GLY A 33 -4.63 1.52 -15.82
N HIS A 34 -3.43 2.01 -15.58
CA HIS A 34 -2.42 1.34 -14.77
C HIS A 34 -2.69 1.59 -13.29
N LEU A 35 -2.71 0.54 -12.47
CA LEU A 35 -2.88 0.65 -11.03
C LEU A 35 -1.52 0.60 -10.33
N LEU A 36 -1.24 1.56 -9.46
CA LEU A 36 -0.05 1.59 -8.62
C LEU A 36 -0.47 1.66 -7.15
N GLY A 37 0.01 0.71 -6.36
CA GLY A 37 -0.12 0.67 -4.90
C GLY A 37 1.20 0.99 -4.21
N HIS A 38 1.08 1.47 -2.97
CA HIS A 38 2.20 1.62 -2.05
C HIS A 38 1.77 1.27 -0.63
N ASP A 39 2.60 0.54 0.11
CA ASP A 39 2.35 0.12 1.50
C ASP A 39 0.96 -0.56 1.67
N MET A 40 0.07 -0.07 2.53
CA MET A 40 -1.31 -0.58 2.66
C MET A 40 -2.08 -0.52 1.34
N GLY A 41 -1.75 0.43 0.46
CA GLY A 41 -2.31 0.55 -0.88
C GLY A 41 -2.07 -0.70 -1.74
N ASP A 42 -0.96 -1.42 -1.55
CA ASP A 42 -0.71 -2.70 -2.22
C ASP A 42 -1.78 -3.73 -1.89
N SER A 43 -2.27 -3.72 -0.65
CA SER A 43 -3.34 -4.62 -0.22
C SER A 43 -4.71 -4.26 -0.78
N VAL A 44 -5.00 -2.97 -0.96
CA VAL A 44 -6.18 -2.54 -1.71
C VAL A 44 -6.06 -2.96 -3.17
N CYS A 45 -4.86 -2.82 -3.76
CA CYS A 45 -4.58 -3.25 -5.12
C CYS A 45 -4.78 -4.75 -5.31
N THR A 46 -4.41 -5.59 -4.33
CA THR A 46 -4.66 -7.03 -4.43
C THR A 46 -6.14 -7.41 -4.41
N GLU A 47 -6.98 -6.65 -3.70
CA GLU A 47 -8.43 -6.88 -3.75
C GLU A 47 -9.00 -6.48 -5.11
N LEU A 48 -8.57 -5.34 -5.66
CA LEU A 48 -8.97 -4.91 -7.00
C LEU A 48 -8.49 -5.88 -8.09
N LEU A 49 -7.29 -6.43 -7.92
CA LEU A 49 -6.76 -7.50 -8.78
C LEU A 49 -7.60 -8.77 -8.68
N ALA A 50 -7.98 -9.20 -7.47
CA ALA A 50 -8.85 -10.37 -7.30
C ALA A 50 -10.20 -10.16 -8.00
N ARG A 51 -10.78 -8.95 -7.94
CA ARG A 51 -12.00 -8.59 -8.66
C ARG A 51 -11.80 -8.56 -10.18
N HIS A 52 -10.65 -8.09 -10.64
CA HIS A 52 -10.26 -8.12 -12.06
C HIS A 52 -10.24 -9.56 -12.59
N VAL A 53 -9.51 -10.45 -11.91
CA VAL A 53 -9.40 -11.87 -12.28
C VAL A 53 -10.75 -12.58 -12.25
N GLN A 54 -11.62 -12.23 -11.31
CA GLN A 54 -12.97 -12.79 -11.18
C GLN A 54 -13.98 -12.17 -12.17
N ASN A 55 -13.58 -11.17 -12.96
CA ASN A 55 -14.46 -10.43 -13.87
C ASN A 55 -15.68 -9.80 -13.16
N ILE A 56 -15.48 -9.30 -11.93
CA ILE A 56 -16.53 -8.65 -11.12
C ILE A 56 -16.28 -7.15 -10.92
N LEU A 57 -15.44 -6.54 -11.75
CA LEU A 57 -15.31 -5.09 -11.79
C LEU A 57 -16.60 -4.46 -12.35
N PRO A 58 -16.97 -3.25 -11.91
CA PRO A 58 -18.22 -2.64 -12.33
C PRO A 58 -18.18 -2.25 -13.82
N GLY A 59 -19.29 -2.42 -14.54
CA GLY A 59 -19.34 -2.22 -16.00
C GLY A 59 -18.99 -0.80 -16.48
N TRP A 60 -19.07 0.22 -15.63
CA TRP A 60 -18.63 1.58 -15.96
C TRP A 60 -17.10 1.70 -16.08
N PHE A 61 -16.36 0.79 -15.45
CA PHE A 61 -14.89 0.70 -15.52
C PHE A 61 -14.44 -0.06 -16.77
N SER A 62 -14.98 0.34 -17.92
CA SER A 62 -14.87 -0.37 -19.21
C SER A 62 -13.47 -0.38 -19.82
N GLY A 63 -12.58 0.51 -19.39
CA GLY A 63 -11.18 0.53 -19.82
C GLY A 63 -10.30 -0.50 -19.10
N GLY A 64 -10.77 -1.06 -17.99
CA GLY A 64 -10.09 -2.12 -17.25
C GLY A 64 -8.73 -1.72 -16.67
N PHE A 65 -8.07 -2.68 -16.01
CA PHE A 65 -6.68 -2.52 -15.58
C PHE A 65 -5.75 -2.91 -16.72
N GLN A 66 -4.71 -2.11 -16.93
CA GLN A 66 -3.69 -2.34 -17.96
C GLN A 66 -2.38 -2.88 -17.38
N SER A 67 -2.14 -2.67 -16.09
CA SER A 67 -1.07 -3.30 -15.32
C SER A 67 -1.27 -3.05 -13.82
N PHE A 68 -0.54 -3.80 -12.99
CA PHE A 68 -0.48 -3.61 -11.55
C PHE A 68 0.96 -3.39 -11.11
N THR A 69 1.23 -2.29 -10.41
CA THR A 69 2.52 -1.98 -9.81
C THR A 69 2.35 -1.97 -8.29
N PHE A 70 3.11 -2.79 -7.58
CA PHE A 70 3.13 -2.86 -6.12
C PHE A 70 4.47 -2.34 -5.63
N THR A 71 4.44 -1.56 -4.53
CA THR A 71 5.64 -0.90 -4.03
C THR A 71 5.73 -0.90 -2.51
N ASN A 72 6.77 -1.54 -1.99
CA ASN A 72 7.16 -1.45 -0.58
C ASN A 72 6.04 -1.80 0.42
N GLY A 73 5.08 -2.65 0.05
CA GLY A 73 4.03 -3.17 0.95
C GLY A 73 4.30 -4.59 1.45
N SER A 74 4.04 -4.85 2.73
CA SER A 74 4.27 -6.18 3.34
C SER A 74 3.18 -7.21 2.96
N MET A 75 3.00 -7.49 1.67
CA MET A 75 1.87 -8.24 1.11
C MET A 75 1.73 -9.69 1.60
N VAL A 76 2.81 -10.29 2.11
CA VAL A 76 2.83 -11.64 2.67
C VAL A 76 2.99 -11.56 4.18
N VAL A 77 1.95 -11.96 4.92
CA VAL A 77 1.91 -11.88 6.40
C VAL A 77 3.06 -12.63 7.06
N GLU A 78 3.46 -13.78 6.52
CA GLU A 78 4.55 -14.59 7.08
C GLU A 78 5.92 -13.92 7.01
N LEU A 79 6.11 -13.03 6.03
CA LEU A 79 7.31 -12.22 5.87
C LEU A 79 7.18 -10.84 6.52
N ALA A 80 5.96 -10.47 6.95
CA ALA A 80 5.70 -9.18 7.56
C ALA A 80 6.07 -9.21 9.05
N HIS A 81 7.13 -8.49 9.40
CA HIS A 81 7.49 -8.26 10.80
C HIS A 81 6.76 -7.04 11.34
N LEU A 82 5.65 -7.28 12.05
CA LEU A 82 4.92 -6.19 12.71
C LEU A 82 5.84 -5.45 13.69
N ARG A 83 5.93 -4.13 13.51
CA ARG A 83 6.62 -3.23 14.44
C ARG A 83 5.86 -3.20 15.77
N ILE A 84 6.55 -2.90 16.87
CA ILE A 84 5.98 -2.91 18.22
C ILE A 84 4.69 -2.08 18.28
N MET A 85 4.71 -0.87 17.73
CA MET A 85 3.53 0.00 17.72
C MET A 85 2.36 -0.56 16.92
N GLN A 86 2.61 -1.29 15.83
CA GLN A 86 1.56 -1.98 15.07
C GLN A 86 0.93 -3.12 15.91
N LYS A 87 1.75 -3.87 16.65
CA LYS A 87 1.26 -4.90 17.60
C LYS A 87 0.38 -4.28 18.68
N VAL A 88 0.79 -3.13 19.24
CA VAL A 88 0.02 -2.41 20.27
C VAL A 88 -1.29 -1.86 19.68
N LEU A 89 -1.27 -1.29 18.48
CA LEU A 89 -2.47 -0.79 17.80
C LEU A 89 -3.50 -1.89 17.53
N LEU A 90 -3.06 -3.14 17.30
CA LEU A 90 -3.94 -4.30 17.12
C LEU A 90 -4.55 -4.83 18.42
N SER A 91 -4.03 -4.42 19.58
CA SER A 91 -4.53 -4.85 20.89
C SER A 91 -5.82 -4.11 21.30
N PRO A 92 -6.58 -4.60 22.30
CA PRO A 92 -7.75 -3.90 22.84
C PRO A 92 -7.45 -2.47 23.35
N PHE A 93 -6.18 -2.17 23.67
CA PHE A 93 -5.74 -0.86 24.12
C PHE A 93 -5.42 0.12 22.97
N GLY A 94 -5.43 -0.34 21.72
CA GLY A 94 -5.07 0.45 20.54
C GLY A 94 -5.90 1.73 20.37
N LYS A 95 -7.18 1.73 20.80
CA LYS A 95 -8.04 2.93 20.73
C LYS A 95 -7.53 4.09 21.58
N TRP A 96 -6.85 3.78 22.69
CA TRP A 96 -6.31 4.77 23.62
C TRP A 96 -4.93 5.28 23.17
N LEU A 97 -4.21 4.50 22.36
CA LEU A 97 -2.88 4.86 21.85
C LEU A 97 -2.92 6.05 20.88
N GLY A 98 -4.04 6.24 20.18
CA GLY A 98 -4.26 7.41 19.34
C GLY A 98 -4.11 8.73 20.10
N TRP A 99 -4.41 8.76 21.40
CA TRP A 99 -4.32 9.97 22.24
C TRP A 99 -2.88 10.29 22.70
N LEU A 100 -1.97 9.32 22.60
CA LEU A 100 -0.57 9.43 23.02
C LEU A 100 0.37 9.71 21.83
N SER A 101 -0.17 9.87 20.63
CA SER A 101 0.62 10.16 19.44
C SER A 101 1.14 11.61 19.48
N THR A 102 2.46 11.79 19.51
CA THR A 102 3.11 13.10 19.47
C THR A 102 4.03 13.18 18.25
N TYR A 103 4.31 14.41 17.79
CA TYR A 103 5.17 14.63 16.63
C TYR A 103 6.58 14.01 16.79
N PRO A 104 7.30 14.17 17.92
CA PRO A 104 8.63 13.57 18.07
C PRO A 104 8.62 12.04 17.95
N VAL A 105 7.61 11.39 18.53
CA VAL A 105 7.42 9.93 18.46
C VAL A 105 7.05 9.49 17.05
N PHE A 106 6.21 10.25 16.35
CA PHE A 106 5.87 10.01 14.96
C PHE A 106 7.10 10.16 14.05
N ARG A 107 7.83 11.26 14.18
CA ARG A 107 9.05 11.55 13.42
C ARG A 107 10.08 10.44 13.55
N HIS A 108 10.33 9.98 14.78
CA HIS A 108 11.25 8.88 15.03
C HIS A 108 10.78 7.58 14.32
N GLN A 109 9.50 7.25 14.42
CA GLN A 109 8.93 6.07 13.75
C GLN A 109 9.02 6.16 12.23
N VAL A 110 8.69 7.32 11.64
CA VAL A 110 8.77 7.54 10.20
C VAL A 110 10.20 7.41 9.69
N ARG A 111 11.18 8.02 10.36
CA ARG A 111 12.61 7.85 10.00
C ARG A 111 13.05 6.40 10.12
N SER A 112 12.71 5.74 11.23
CA SER A 112 13.04 4.34 11.46
C SER A 112 12.32 3.38 10.50
N ALA A 113 11.17 3.77 9.94
CA ALA A 113 10.47 3.03 8.89
C ALA A 113 11.09 3.28 7.52
N HIS A 114 11.47 4.52 7.24
CA HIS A 114 12.12 4.89 5.98
C HIS A 114 13.41 4.12 5.76
N GLY A 115 14.28 4.06 6.79
CA GLY A 115 15.48 3.21 6.78
C GLY A 115 16.78 3.90 6.43
N ASN A 116 16.73 5.12 5.90
CA ASN A 116 17.90 5.96 5.65
C ASN A 116 17.59 7.45 5.88
N ASP A 117 18.54 8.32 5.54
CA ASP A 117 18.46 9.76 5.79
C ASP A 117 17.95 10.59 4.59
N THR A 118 17.43 9.94 3.54
CA THR A 118 16.97 10.64 2.32
C THR A 118 15.60 11.30 2.47
N LEU A 119 14.81 10.92 3.47
CA LEU A 119 13.53 11.57 3.77
C LEU A 119 13.73 12.89 4.51
N GLY A 120 13.36 14.00 3.87
CA GLY A 120 13.50 15.34 4.41
C GLY A 120 12.56 15.63 5.60
N GLU A 121 12.96 16.55 6.47
CA GLU A 121 12.15 16.95 7.63
C GLU A 121 10.79 17.54 7.24
N GLN A 122 10.75 18.37 6.20
CA GLN A 122 9.50 18.96 5.72
C GLN A 122 8.50 17.90 5.24
N ASP A 123 8.98 16.79 4.69
CA ASP A 123 8.10 15.69 4.27
C ASP A 123 7.54 14.95 5.48
N ILE A 124 8.34 14.78 6.54
CA ILE A 124 7.87 14.20 7.80
C ILE A 124 6.83 15.11 8.46
N GLU A 125 7.04 16.43 8.45
CA GLU A 125 6.06 17.42 8.93
C GLU A 125 4.75 17.31 8.16
N ARG A 126 4.79 17.26 6.82
CA ARG A 126 3.59 17.09 5.97
C ARG A 126 2.89 15.76 6.23
N LEU A 127 3.63 14.68 6.42
CA LEU A 127 3.06 13.38 6.79
C LEU A 127 2.33 13.46 8.15
N TRP A 128 2.89 14.21 9.11
CA TRP A 128 2.26 14.44 10.40
C TRP A 128 1.00 15.31 10.30
N GLU A 129 1.03 16.39 9.53
CA GLU A 129 -0.14 17.24 9.25
C GLU A 129 -1.27 16.42 8.63
N ASN A 130 -0.94 15.58 7.64
CA ASN A 130 -1.90 14.70 6.99
C ASN A 130 -2.50 13.67 7.96
N LEU A 131 -1.67 13.10 8.83
CA LEU A 131 -2.11 12.14 9.83
C LEU A 131 -3.01 12.80 10.88
N THR A 132 -2.68 14.01 11.32
CA THR A 132 -3.40 14.70 12.40
C THR A 132 -4.63 15.45 11.94
N LEU A 133 -4.76 15.73 10.63
CA LEU A 133 -5.95 16.34 10.04
C LEU A 133 -7.23 15.63 10.50
N GLN A 134 -8.21 16.42 10.96
CA GLN A 134 -9.49 15.93 11.51
C GLN A 134 -9.31 14.86 12.60
N ASN A 135 -8.25 14.97 13.41
CA ASN A 135 -7.88 13.97 14.42
C ASN A 135 -7.62 12.56 13.85
N GLY A 136 -7.13 12.46 12.62
CA GLY A 136 -6.94 11.18 11.91
C GLY A 136 -6.07 10.18 12.67
N HIS A 137 -5.03 10.64 13.37
CA HIS A 137 -4.17 9.84 14.26
C HIS A 137 -4.98 9.01 15.29
N ARG A 138 -6.15 9.50 15.74
CA ARG A 138 -7.03 8.75 16.65
C ARG A 138 -7.71 7.55 15.98
N LYS A 139 -7.75 7.52 14.65
CA LYS A 139 -8.34 6.45 13.82
C LYS A 139 -7.33 5.38 13.39
N ASN A 140 -6.05 5.48 13.76
CA ASN A 140 -5.02 4.49 13.38
C ASN A 140 -5.36 3.06 13.82
N HIS A 141 -6.04 2.91 14.95
CA HIS A 141 -6.52 1.60 15.44
C HIS A 141 -7.66 1.00 14.59
N LEU A 142 -8.34 1.81 13.78
CA LEU A 142 -9.29 1.36 12.77
C LEU A 142 -8.55 0.96 11.50
N LEU A 143 -7.62 1.79 11.05
CA LEU A 143 -6.82 1.54 9.85
C LEU A 143 -6.09 0.20 9.95
N ILE A 144 -5.38 -0.06 11.06
CA ILE A 144 -4.59 -1.30 11.25
C ILE A 144 -5.42 -2.60 11.16
N ARG A 145 -6.76 -2.52 11.23
CA ARG A 145 -7.66 -3.68 11.09
C ARG A 145 -7.52 -4.37 9.74
N TYR A 146 -7.02 -3.69 8.72
CA TYR A 146 -6.68 -4.29 7.42
C TYR A 146 -5.78 -5.55 7.58
N TYR A 147 -4.97 -5.61 8.64
CA TYR A 147 -4.14 -6.77 8.93
C TYR A 147 -4.97 -8.04 9.23
N LYS A 148 -6.16 -7.89 9.84
CA LYS A 148 -7.09 -9.01 10.05
C LYS A 148 -7.61 -9.54 8.72
N ASP A 149 -7.86 -8.65 7.76
CA ASP A 149 -8.28 -9.05 6.42
C ASP A 149 -7.14 -9.78 5.71
N ARG A 150 -5.88 -9.34 5.85
CA ARG A 150 -4.70 -10.07 5.34
C ARG A 150 -4.62 -11.49 5.85
N ILE A 151 -4.71 -11.68 7.17
CA ILE A 151 -4.70 -13.02 7.78
C ILE A 151 -5.77 -13.93 7.15
N ARG A 152 -6.96 -13.36 6.90
CA ARG A 152 -8.10 -14.13 6.40
C ARG A 152 -8.07 -14.38 4.89
N PHE A 153 -7.58 -13.42 4.10
CA PHE A 153 -7.82 -13.39 2.66
C PHE A 153 -6.56 -13.40 1.80
N GLU A 154 -5.34 -13.20 2.33
CA GLU A 154 -4.16 -13.13 1.47
C GLU A 154 -3.94 -14.44 0.71
N ARG A 155 -3.91 -15.57 1.41
CA ARG A 155 -3.61 -16.89 0.84
C ARG A 155 -4.75 -17.43 -0.02
N PRO A 156 -6.04 -17.37 0.39
CA PRO A 156 -7.11 -17.94 -0.42
C PRO A 156 -7.59 -17.04 -1.57
N ARG A 157 -7.30 -15.73 -1.55
CA ARG A 157 -7.89 -14.77 -2.51
C ARG A 157 -6.87 -13.90 -3.22
N TRP A 158 -6.02 -13.20 -2.49
CA TRP A 158 -5.23 -12.09 -3.05
C TRP A 158 -3.92 -12.53 -3.70
N LEU A 159 -3.12 -13.35 -3.02
CA LEU A 159 -1.84 -13.81 -3.56
C LEU A 159 -2.02 -14.72 -4.80
N PRO A 160 -3.00 -15.65 -4.85
CA PRO A 160 -3.25 -16.42 -6.07
C PRO A 160 -3.65 -15.56 -7.28
N ALA A 161 -4.33 -14.42 -7.06
CA ALA A 161 -4.75 -13.53 -8.14
C ALA A 161 -3.57 -12.89 -8.89
N LEU A 162 -2.39 -12.75 -8.24
CA LEU A 162 -1.17 -12.27 -8.88
C LEU A 162 -0.75 -13.15 -10.07
N ARG A 163 -0.92 -14.47 -9.97
CA ARG A 163 -0.61 -15.40 -11.07
C ARG A 163 -1.59 -15.28 -12.24
N LEU A 164 -2.83 -14.94 -11.93
CA LEU A 164 -3.96 -14.94 -12.85
C LEU A 164 -4.24 -13.57 -13.44
N ALA A 165 -3.39 -12.57 -13.17
CA ALA A 165 -3.65 -11.17 -13.48
C ALA A 165 -3.98 -10.90 -14.95
N GLY A 166 -3.46 -11.68 -15.90
CA GLY A 166 -3.73 -11.50 -17.34
C GLY A 166 -3.14 -10.22 -17.96
N VAL A 167 -2.55 -9.36 -17.13
CA VAL A 167 -1.89 -8.10 -17.51
C VAL A 167 -0.53 -8.00 -16.82
N PRO A 168 0.38 -7.13 -17.30
CA PRO A 168 1.70 -6.97 -16.68
C PRO A 168 1.64 -6.63 -15.18
N VAL A 169 2.49 -7.29 -14.40
CA VAL A 169 2.67 -7.04 -12.96
C VAL A 169 4.10 -6.55 -12.69
N HIS A 170 4.25 -5.56 -11.83
CA HIS A 170 5.51 -4.95 -11.45
C HIS A 170 5.65 -4.91 -9.93
N PHE A 171 6.76 -5.45 -9.42
CA PHE A 171 7.21 -5.24 -8.06
C PHE A 171 8.37 -4.24 -8.09
N CYS A 172 8.13 -3.00 -7.65
CA CYS A 172 9.13 -1.94 -7.61
C CYS A 172 9.47 -1.60 -6.16
N TRP A 173 10.71 -1.82 -5.75
CA TRP A 173 11.07 -1.87 -4.33
C TRP A 173 12.27 -1.00 -4.00
N GLY A 174 12.14 -0.12 -3.01
CA GLY A 174 13.25 0.52 -2.33
C GLY A 174 14.03 -0.49 -1.47
N GLU A 175 15.34 -0.53 -1.63
CA GLU A 175 16.24 -1.50 -0.96
C GLU A 175 16.38 -1.24 0.55
N ASP A 176 16.37 0.02 0.97
CA ASP A 176 16.64 0.42 2.37
C ASP A 176 15.39 0.37 3.26
N ASP A 177 14.23 0.01 2.70
CA ASP A 177 12.96 -0.09 3.40
C ASP A 177 13.02 -1.00 4.66
N GLN A 178 12.63 -0.45 5.82
CA GLN A 178 12.59 -1.15 7.11
C GLN A 178 11.19 -1.63 7.52
N VAL A 179 10.22 -1.58 6.61
CA VAL A 179 8.84 -2.05 6.75
C VAL A 179 8.60 -3.28 5.88
N ALA A 180 8.86 -3.18 4.58
CA ALA A 180 8.70 -4.28 3.62
C ALA A 180 10.05 -4.61 2.98
N GLN A 181 10.86 -5.39 3.70
CA GLN A 181 12.23 -5.69 3.28
C GLN A 181 12.33 -6.54 2.01
N MET A 182 13.52 -6.52 1.40
CA MET A 182 13.88 -7.15 0.12
C MET A 182 13.46 -8.62 -0.11
N PRO A 183 13.33 -9.50 0.91
CA PRO A 183 12.77 -10.83 0.67
C PRO A 183 11.35 -10.82 0.07
N MET A 184 10.56 -9.76 0.32
CA MET A 184 9.17 -9.63 -0.10
C MET A 184 8.98 -9.69 -1.64
N PRO A 185 9.54 -8.78 -2.46
CA PRO A 185 9.32 -8.78 -3.91
C PRO A 185 9.82 -10.08 -4.58
N HIS A 186 10.95 -10.61 -4.11
CA HIS A 186 11.49 -11.86 -4.64
C HIS A 186 10.62 -13.07 -4.28
N TYR A 187 10.09 -13.12 -3.06
CA TYR A 187 9.16 -14.17 -2.66
C TYR A 187 7.85 -14.11 -3.45
N LEU A 188 7.29 -12.91 -3.64
CA LEU A 188 6.08 -12.70 -4.45
C LEU A 188 6.30 -13.15 -5.90
N GLN A 189 7.39 -12.73 -6.53
CA GLN A 189 7.73 -13.13 -7.89
C GLN A 189 7.89 -14.65 -7.99
N LYS A 190 8.74 -15.24 -7.15
CA LYS A 190 9.04 -16.68 -7.20
C LYS A 190 7.80 -17.55 -6.97
N ASN A 191 6.99 -17.22 -5.97
CA ASN A 191 5.92 -18.12 -5.51
C ASN A 191 4.55 -17.82 -6.14
N TYR A 192 4.26 -16.56 -6.46
CA TYR A 192 2.92 -16.15 -6.90
C TYR A 192 2.90 -15.62 -8.34
N CYS A 193 3.86 -14.77 -8.75
CA CYS A 193 3.86 -14.18 -10.08
C CYS A 193 5.23 -14.27 -10.77
N PRO A 194 5.62 -15.44 -11.32
CA PRO A 194 6.92 -15.59 -11.99
C PRO A 194 7.09 -14.68 -13.22
N ALA A 195 5.99 -14.27 -13.84
CA ALA A 195 5.98 -13.36 -14.98
C ALA A 195 6.11 -11.87 -14.58
N ALA A 196 6.08 -11.54 -13.29
CA ALA A 196 6.20 -10.16 -12.84
C ALA A 196 7.60 -9.61 -13.15
N THR A 197 7.66 -8.34 -13.53
CA THR A 197 8.91 -7.57 -13.55
C THR A 197 9.27 -7.18 -12.12
N VAL A 198 10.53 -7.38 -11.71
CA VAL A 198 11.05 -6.88 -10.44
C VAL A 198 12.03 -5.75 -10.73
N THR A 199 11.89 -4.62 -10.04
CA THR A 199 12.80 -3.48 -10.12
C THR A 199 13.19 -3.05 -8.73
N ILE A 200 14.49 -3.06 -8.45
CA ILE A 200 15.04 -2.67 -7.16
C ILE A 200 15.65 -1.28 -7.29
N MET A 201 15.46 -0.46 -6.27
CA MET A 201 15.97 0.91 -6.17
C MET A 201 16.97 0.96 -5.01
N PRO A 202 18.28 0.85 -5.30
CA PRO A 202 19.32 0.91 -4.28
C PRO A 202 19.32 2.25 -3.55
N GLY A 203 19.52 2.22 -2.23
CA GLY A 203 19.56 3.44 -1.40
C GLY A 203 18.22 4.15 -1.23
N VAL A 204 17.11 3.54 -1.63
CA VAL A 204 15.76 4.12 -1.51
C VAL A 204 15.02 3.50 -0.32
N GLY A 205 14.57 4.34 0.61
CA GLY A 205 13.82 3.93 1.79
C GLY A 205 12.31 3.76 1.55
N HIS A 206 11.56 3.37 2.59
CA HIS A 206 10.14 3.01 2.49
C HIS A 206 9.27 4.05 1.76
N PHE A 207 9.27 5.31 2.22
CA PHE A 207 8.61 6.45 1.55
C PHE A 207 9.34 6.89 0.26
N CYS A 208 9.49 5.97 -0.69
CA CYS A 208 10.32 6.11 -1.89
C CYS A 208 10.02 7.38 -2.70
N GLN A 209 8.74 7.65 -2.92
CA GLN A 209 8.24 8.79 -3.68
C GLN A 209 8.55 10.14 -3.04
N LEU A 210 8.87 10.18 -1.74
CA LEU A 210 9.24 11.39 -1.01
C LEU A 210 10.76 11.49 -0.83
N GLY A 211 11.41 10.41 -0.38
CA GLY A 211 12.85 10.42 -0.11
C GLY A 211 13.71 10.36 -1.38
N SER A 212 13.19 9.87 -2.50
CA SER A 212 13.94 9.73 -3.77
C SER A 212 13.06 9.93 -5.00
N PRO A 213 12.39 11.08 -5.17
CA PRO A 213 11.34 11.29 -6.17
C PRO A 213 11.83 11.10 -7.61
N THR A 214 13.03 11.58 -7.95
CA THR A 214 13.58 11.46 -9.31
C THR A 214 13.82 9.99 -9.69
N LEU A 215 14.48 9.24 -8.81
CA LEU A 215 14.76 7.81 -9.02
C LEU A 215 13.47 6.99 -9.03
N TRP A 216 12.52 7.32 -8.16
CA TRP A 216 11.20 6.70 -8.12
C TRP A 216 10.47 6.84 -9.47
N VAL A 217 10.35 8.06 -9.99
CA VAL A 217 9.66 8.33 -11.26
C VAL A 217 10.37 7.65 -12.43
N GLU A 218 11.71 7.66 -12.45
CA GLU A 218 12.49 6.95 -13.46
C GLU A 218 12.16 5.46 -13.46
N LYS A 219 12.27 4.80 -12.31
CA LYS A 219 12.17 3.33 -12.20
C LYS A 219 10.75 2.82 -12.39
N VAL A 220 9.76 3.52 -11.86
CA VAL A 220 8.35 3.23 -12.13
C VAL A 220 8.00 3.53 -13.59
N GLY A 221 8.46 4.67 -14.12
CA GLY A 221 8.18 5.09 -15.49
C GLY A 221 8.79 4.16 -16.55
N ASP A 222 9.97 3.62 -16.30
CA ASP A 222 10.63 2.68 -17.21
C ASP A 222 9.84 1.39 -17.41
N PHE A 223 9.12 0.92 -16.39
CA PHE A 223 8.19 -0.20 -16.55
C PHE A 223 7.05 0.15 -17.52
N TYR A 224 6.42 1.31 -17.35
CA TYR A 224 5.33 1.74 -18.24
C TYR A 224 5.79 2.00 -19.69
N LYS A 225 7.02 2.49 -19.89
CA LYS A 225 7.60 2.61 -21.24
C LYS A 225 7.74 1.24 -21.92
N LYS A 226 8.19 0.21 -21.19
CA LYS A 226 8.42 -1.14 -21.71
C LYS A 226 7.16 -1.91 -22.08
N ILE A 227 6.04 -1.66 -21.40
CA ILE A 227 4.77 -2.36 -21.68
C ILE A 227 3.89 -1.63 -22.72
N ARG A 228 4.27 -0.41 -23.11
CA ARG A 228 3.62 0.33 -24.21
C ARG A 228 4.15 -0.05 -25.60
N THR A 229 5.36 -0.59 -25.64
CA THR A 229 6.02 -1.14 -26.83
C THR A 229 5.66 -2.60 -27.02
#